data_AF-A0A2A7HTH6-F1
#
_entry.id   AF-A0A2A7HTH6-F1
#
_cell.length_a   1.000
_cell.length_b   1.000
_cell.length_c   1.000
_cell.angle_alpha   90.00
_cell.angle_beta   90.00
_cell.angle_gamma   90.00
#
_symmetry.space_group_name_H-M   'P 1'
#
loop_
_entity.id
_entity.type
_entity.pdbx_description
1 polymer ?
#
loop_
_entity_poly.entity_id
_entity_poly.type
_entity_poly.pdbx_seq_one_letter_code
_entity_poly.pdbx_strand_id
1 'polypeptide(L)'
;MSLASYLGCNVKVPLTDPDSNNLIVFGPCFSDESMLEVVQEFQFQTNYTYEVSSGWGIELVEWQSLKEKKEAKEKLLTLCSIMEGYLNDGDYFELFSCWVGDEDQERVGELNLKINHFNINDICIPERTLVRIEK
;
A
#
# COMPACT_ATOMS: atom_id res chain seq x y z
N MET A 1 -11.61 9.07 11.73
CA MET A 1 -11.39 8.87 10.28
C MET A 1 -10.45 7.70 10.14
N SER A 2 -10.66 6.85 9.15
CA SER A 2 -9.84 5.64 8.91
C SER A 2 -8.81 5.94 7.84
N LEU A 3 -7.60 5.39 7.99
CA LEU A 3 -6.56 5.44 6.97
C LEU A 3 -6.65 4.16 6.11
N ALA A 4 -6.93 4.33 4.82
CA ALA A 4 -6.96 3.25 3.85
C ALA A 4 -5.62 3.12 3.12
N SER A 5 -5.31 1.92 2.64
CA SER A 5 -4.13 1.66 1.82
C SER A 5 -4.54 0.94 0.55
N TYR A 6 -4.02 1.44 -0.56
CA TYR A 6 -4.31 0.96 -1.90
C TYR A 6 -3.03 0.47 -2.55
N LEU A 7 -3.17 -0.56 -3.38
CA LEU A 7 -2.11 -1.16 -4.15
C LEU A 7 -2.46 -1.08 -5.64
N GLY A 8 -1.63 -0.40 -6.42
CA GLY A 8 -1.57 -0.51 -7.86
C GLY A 8 -0.50 -1.52 -8.28
N CYS A 9 -0.75 -2.42 -9.23
CA CYS A 9 0.29 -3.31 -9.75
C CYS A 9 0.06 -3.73 -11.22
N ASN A 10 1.15 -4.13 -11.88
CA ASN A 10 1.10 -4.57 -13.29
C ASN A 10 0.70 -6.03 -13.47
N VAL A 11 0.64 -6.79 -12.38
CA VAL A 11 0.31 -8.22 -12.37
C VAL A 11 -0.97 -8.45 -11.58
N LYS A 12 -1.81 -9.37 -12.04
CA LYS A 12 -3.05 -9.67 -11.32
C LYS A 12 -2.75 -10.51 -10.07
N VAL A 13 -3.12 -9.98 -8.90
CA VAL A 13 -3.03 -10.66 -7.61
C VAL A 13 -4.40 -11.27 -7.25
N PRO A 14 -4.46 -12.51 -6.72
CA PRO A 14 -5.71 -13.10 -6.24
C PRO A 14 -6.20 -12.40 -4.96
N LEU A 15 -7.52 -12.21 -4.85
CA LEU A 15 -8.12 -11.67 -3.62
C LEU A 15 -7.92 -12.65 -2.46
N THR A 16 -7.74 -12.09 -1.28
CA THR A 16 -7.61 -12.84 -0.03
C THR A 16 -8.97 -13.02 0.62
N ASP A 17 -9.17 -14.13 1.32
CA ASP A 17 -10.36 -14.33 2.14
C ASP A 17 -10.43 -13.26 3.25
N PRO A 18 -11.50 -12.45 3.33
CA PRO A 18 -11.63 -11.41 4.35
C PRO A 18 -11.69 -11.97 5.77
N ASP A 19 -12.09 -13.24 5.96
CA ASP A 19 -12.13 -13.91 7.27
C ASP A 19 -10.77 -14.54 7.64
N SER A 20 -9.73 -14.35 6.83
CA SER A 20 -8.39 -14.85 7.12
C SER A 20 -7.70 -14.06 8.23
N ASN A 21 -6.84 -14.72 9.01
CA ASN A 21 -5.98 -14.08 10.01
C ASN A 21 -4.68 -13.51 9.39
N ASN A 22 -4.70 -13.18 8.09
CA ASN A 22 -3.52 -12.68 7.39
C ASN A 22 -3.27 -11.21 7.76
N LEU A 23 -2.00 -10.82 7.86
CA LEU A 23 -1.63 -9.43 8.16
C LEU A 23 -1.99 -8.47 7.00
N ILE A 24 -1.99 -9.00 5.76
CA ILE A 24 -2.37 -8.30 4.54
C ILE A 24 -3.50 -9.08 3.88
N VAL A 25 -4.60 -8.41 3.61
CA VAL A 25 -5.76 -8.94 2.88
C VAL A 25 -5.96 -8.10 1.62
N PHE A 26 -5.88 -8.74 0.45
CA PHE A 26 -6.19 -8.09 -0.83
C PHE A 26 -7.69 -8.16 -1.08
N GLY A 27 -8.37 -7.02 -1.00
CA GLY A 27 -9.81 -6.94 -1.15
C GLY A 27 -10.43 -5.78 -0.37
N PRO A 28 -11.73 -5.52 -0.60
CA PRO A 28 -12.43 -4.40 -0.01
C PRO A 28 -12.48 -4.51 1.52
N CYS A 29 -12.24 -3.38 2.20
CA CYS A 29 -12.38 -3.24 3.64
C CYS A 29 -13.05 -1.94 4.04
N PHE A 30 -12.48 -0.80 3.66
CA PHE A 30 -13.09 0.52 3.83
C PHE A 30 -13.64 1.09 2.54
N SER A 31 -13.01 0.72 1.41
CA SER A 31 -13.32 1.26 0.09
C SER A 31 -14.37 0.44 -0.64
N ASP A 32 -15.21 1.13 -1.40
CA ASP A 32 -16.05 0.52 -2.41
C ASP A 32 -15.39 0.62 -3.80
N GLU A 33 -16.05 0.05 -4.81
CA GLU A 33 -15.54 0.07 -6.19
C GLU A 33 -15.27 1.48 -6.70
N SER A 34 -16.07 2.48 -6.30
CA SER A 34 -15.90 3.86 -6.77
C SER A 34 -14.61 4.50 -6.24
N MET A 35 -14.23 4.20 -5.00
CA MET A 35 -12.97 4.67 -4.43
C MET A 35 -11.77 4.02 -5.11
N LEU A 36 -11.86 2.73 -5.47
CA LEU A 36 -10.80 2.05 -6.23
C LEU A 36 -10.63 2.67 -7.62
N GLU A 37 -11.73 3.04 -8.29
CA GLU A 37 -11.69 3.75 -9.57
C GLU A 37 -11.02 5.13 -9.44
N VAL A 38 -11.35 5.89 -8.39
CA VAL A 38 -10.72 7.18 -8.11
C VAL A 38 -9.22 7.03 -7.87
N VAL A 39 -8.78 6.13 -6.98
CA VAL A 39 -7.34 5.95 -6.73
C VAL A 39 -6.62 5.49 -8.01
N GLN A 40 -7.23 4.60 -8.79
CA GLN A 40 -6.69 4.17 -10.07
C GLN A 40 -6.54 5.32 -11.08
N GLU A 41 -7.50 6.25 -11.15
CA GLU A 41 -7.49 7.38 -12.07
C GLU A 41 -6.48 8.46 -11.66
N PHE A 42 -6.41 8.78 -10.36
CA PHE A 42 -5.65 9.93 -9.86
C PHE A 42 -4.25 9.57 -9.34
N GLN A 43 -4.07 8.36 -8.80
CA GLN A 43 -2.86 8.01 -8.06
C GLN A 43 -1.98 6.99 -8.77
N PHE A 44 -2.54 6.00 -9.46
CA PHE A 44 -1.75 4.91 -10.02
C PHE A 44 -1.49 5.00 -11.51
N GLN A 45 -0.35 4.43 -11.93
CA GLN A 45 0.05 4.26 -13.33
C GLN A 45 -0.09 2.82 -13.80
N THR A 46 -0.39 1.90 -12.88
CA THR A 46 -0.51 0.46 -13.12
C THR A 46 -1.92 0.05 -13.56
N ASN A 47 -2.11 -1.22 -13.91
CA ASN A 47 -3.38 -1.71 -14.51
C ASN A 47 -4.36 -2.37 -13.53
N TYR A 48 -3.89 -2.83 -12.37
CA TYR A 48 -4.72 -3.49 -11.37
C TYR A 48 -4.65 -2.73 -10.06
N THR A 49 -5.82 -2.42 -9.49
CA THR A 49 -5.94 -1.70 -8.22
C THR A 49 -6.68 -2.54 -7.19
N TYR A 50 -6.18 -2.51 -5.96
CA TYR A 50 -6.72 -3.24 -4.82
C TYR A 50 -6.70 -2.34 -3.59
N GLU A 51 -7.66 -2.51 -2.69
CA GLU A 51 -7.43 -2.16 -1.29
C GLU A 51 -6.62 -3.28 -0.63
N VAL A 52 -5.65 -2.89 0.19
CA VAL A 52 -4.90 -3.80 1.05
C VAL A 52 -5.28 -3.53 2.50
N SER A 53 -6.21 -4.35 3.00
CA SER A 53 -6.73 -4.25 4.35
C SER A 53 -5.73 -4.78 5.36
N SER A 54 -5.50 -3.99 6.40
CA SER A 54 -4.60 -4.33 7.50
C SER A 54 -5.01 -3.63 8.82
N GLY A 55 -6.29 -3.39 9.07
CA GLY A 55 -6.72 -2.57 10.20
C GLY A 55 -6.43 -1.09 9.95
N TRP A 56 -5.39 -0.51 10.57
CA TRP A 56 -4.88 0.83 10.20
C TRP A 56 -3.96 0.72 8.99
N GLY A 57 -4.12 1.60 7.99
CA GLY A 57 -3.29 1.63 6.78
C GLY A 57 -1.78 1.70 7.02
N ILE A 58 -1.01 1.59 5.94
CA ILE A 58 0.44 1.62 5.94
C ILE A 58 0.90 3.07 5.86
N GLU A 59 1.29 3.62 7.02
CA GLU A 59 1.94 4.92 7.18
C GLU A 59 3.18 4.74 8.05
N LEU A 60 4.28 5.43 7.72
CA LEU A 60 5.52 5.43 8.48
C LEU A 60 5.97 6.86 8.75
N VAL A 61 5.72 7.35 9.96
CA VAL A 61 5.98 8.75 10.34
C VAL A 61 6.60 8.82 11.74
N GLU A 62 7.23 9.95 12.06
CA GLU A 62 8.00 10.08 13.30
C GLU A 62 7.14 10.15 14.57
N TRP A 63 5.91 10.65 14.45
CA TRP A 63 5.01 10.87 15.58
C TRP A 63 4.21 9.63 16.01
N GLN A 64 4.32 8.52 15.27
CA GLN A 64 3.70 7.24 15.65
C GLN A 64 4.29 6.70 16.96
N SER A 65 3.46 6.01 17.74
CA SER A 65 3.95 5.21 18.86
C SER A 65 4.87 4.09 18.37
N LEU A 66 5.73 3.58 19.26
CA LEU A 66 6.61 2.45 18.94
C LEU A 66 5.84 1.21 18.46
N LYS A 67 4.62 1.00 18.96
CA LYS A 67 3.76 -0.12 18.56
C LYS A 67 3.23 0.07 17.13
N GLU A 68 2.65 1.22 16.83
CA GLU A 68 2.12 1.54 15.50
C GLU A 68 3.23 1.51 14.45
N LYS A 69 4.38 2.11 14.75
CA LYS A 69 5.54 2.11 13.87
C LYS A 69 6.03 0.69 13.60
N LYS A 70 6.07 -0.18 14.61
CA LYS A 70 6.46 -1.59 14.43
C LYS A 70 5.46 -2.32 13.53
N GLU A 71 4.17 -2.14 13.77
CA GLU A 71 3.10 -2.79 13.01
C GLU A 71 3.10 -2.34 11.53
N ALA A 72 3.24 -1.04 11.27
CA ALA A 72 3.32 -0.52 9.89
C ALA A 72 4.56 -1.03 9.14
N LYS A 73 5.71 -1.14 9.83
CA LYS A 73 6.92 -1.73 9.24
C LYS A 73 6.73 -3.20 8.89
N GLU A 74 6.13 -3.97 9.80
CA GLU A 74 5.83 -5.38 9.57
C GLU A 74 4.88 -5.55 8.37
N LYS A 75 3.82 -4.73 8.28
CA LYS A 75 2.90 -4.72 7.13
C LYS A 75 3.61 -4.42 5.81
N LEU A 76 4.42 -3.37 5.75
CA LEU A 76 5.14 -3.02 4.51
C LEU A 76 6.09 -4.13 4.07
N LEU A 77 6.84 -4.73 5.01
CA LEU A 77 7.74 -5.85 4.72
C LEU A 77 6.98 -7.10 4.27
N THR A 78 5.87 -7.43 4.93
CA THR A 78 5.00 -8.55 4.53
C THR A 78 4.41 -8.33 3.15
N LEU A 79 3.91 -7.12 2.85
CA LEU A 79 3.42 -6.76 1.53
C LEU A 79 4.51 -6.93 0.46
N CYS A 80 5.72 -6.43 0.71
CA CYS A 80 6.86 -6.62 -0.19
C CYS A 80 7.14 -8.12 -0.40
N SER A 81 7.19 -8.92 0.66
CA SER A 81 7.45 -10.36 0.54
C SER A 81 6.37 -11.10 -0.26
N ILE A 82 5.10 -10.72 -0.12
CA ILE A 82 4.01 -11.30 -0.91
C ILE A 82 4.15 -10.89 -2.39
N MET A 83 4.34 -9.59 -2.65
CA MET A 83 4.46 -9.07 -4.01
C MET A 83 5.70 -9.58 -4.73
N GLU A 84 6.79 -9.83 -4.03
CA GLU A 84 7.98 -10.49 -4.59
C GLU A 84 7.65 -11.84 -5.22
N GLY A 85 6.71 -12.59 -4.65
CA GLY A 85 6.24 -13.87 -5.20
C GLY A 85 5.42 -13.73 -6.49
N TYR A 86 4.83 -12.56 -6.75
CA TYR A 86 3.98 -12.30 -7.91
C TYR A 86 4.68 -11.55 -9.04
N LEU A 87 5.65 -10.69 -8.71
CA LEU A 87 6.35 -9.85 -9.68
C LEU A 87 7.45 -10.63 -10.41
N ASN A 88 7.67 -10.31 -11.69
CA ASN A 88 8.90 -10.66 -12.41
C ASN A 88 9.91 -9.50 -12.36
N ASP A 89 11.13 -9.73 -12.82
CA ASP A 89 12.16 -8.68 -12.89
C ASP A 89 11.68 -7.53 -13.79
N GLY A 90 11.72 -6.30 -13.27
CA GLY A 90 11.21 -5.11 -13.94
C GLY A 90 9.71 -4.85 -13.77
N ASP A 91 8.96 -5.77 -13.16
CA ASP A 91 7.62 -5.47 -12.66
C ASP A 91 7.71 -4.62 -11.38
N TYR A 92 6.66 -3.87 -11.11
CA TYR A 92 6.56 -3.04 -9.91
C TYR A 92 5.13 -2.99 -9.39
N PHE A 93 5.01 -2.54 -8.15
CA PHE A 93 3.75 -2.11 -7.58
C PHE A 93 3.87 -0.71 -7.00
N GLU A 94 2.74 -0.07 -6.82
CA GLU A 94 2.56 1.25 -6.26
C GLU A 94 1.70 1.11 -5.00
N LEU A 95 2.13 1.71 -3.90
CA LEU A 95 1.41 1.79 -2.64
C LEU A 95 1.03 3.25 -2.40
N PHE A 96 -0.23 3.48 -2.07
CA PHE A 96 -0.73 4.79 -1.69
C PHE A 96 -1.67 4.64 -0.49
N SER A 97 -1.46 5.44 0.55
CA SER A 97 -2.33 5.44 1.74
C SER A 97 -2.90 6.83 1.95
N CYS A 98 -4.19 6.98 2.18
CA CYS A 98 -4.83 8.26 2.45
C CYS A 98 -5.98 8.09 3.44
N TRP A 99 -6.47 9.18 4.00
CA TRP A 99 -7.75 9.16 4.71
C TRP A 99 -8.87 8.78 3.74
N VAL A 100 -9.83 8.00 4.22
CA VAL A 100 -11.04 7.67 3.44
C VAL A 100 -11.78 8.97 3.10
N GLY A 101 -12.00 9.21 1.81
CA GLY A 101 -12.56 10.44 1.25
C GLY A 101 -11.53 11.39 0.62
N ASP A 102 -10.22 11.12 0.80
CA ASP A 102 -9.12 11.92 0.25
C ASP A 102 -8.44 11.23 -0.96
N GLU A 103 -9.09 10.25 -1.59
CA GLU A 103 -8.50 9.42 -2.65
C GLU A 103 -8.05 10.21 -3.89
N ASP A 104 -8.72 11.32 -4.19
CA ASP A 104 -8.43 12.22 -5.31
C ASP A 104 -7.48 13.38 -4.96
N GLN A 105 -7.07 13.47 -3.69
CA GLN A 105 -6.28 14.60 -3.22
C GLN A 105 -4.84 14.55 -3.74
N GLU A 106 -4.23 15.72 -3.86
CA GLU A 106 -2.85 15.85 -4.31
C GLU A 106 -1.88 15.06 -3.40
N ARG A 107 -0.92 14.41 -4.04
CA ARG A 107 0.17 13.70 -3.38
C ARG A 107 1.02 14.69 -2.61
N VAL A 108 1.44 14.30 -1.41
CA VAL A 108 2.39 15.09 -0.61
C VAL A 108 3.85 14.70 -0.89
N GLY A 109 4.06 13.59 -1.60
CA GLY A 109 5.39 13.13 -1.97
C GLY A 109 5.37 11.87 -2.82
N GLU A 110 6.55 11.52 -3.32
CA GLU A 110 6.79 10.29 -4.06
C GLU A 110 8.07 9.62 -3.57
N LEU A 111 8.07 8.30 -3.52
CA LEU A 111 9.21 7.50 -3.08
C LEU A 111 9.38 6.29 -4.00
N ASN A 112 10.59 6.09 -4.51
CA ASN A 112 10.94 4.93 -5.32
C ASN A 112 11.86 4.01 -4.52
N LEU A 113 11.48 2.74 -4.40
CA LEU A 113 12.23 1.70 -3.70
C LEU A 113 12.47 0.51 -4.62
N LYS A 114 13.48 -0.28 -4.28
CA LYS A 114 13.72 -1.60 -4.87
C LYS A 114 13.44 -2.66 -3.83
N ILE A 115 12.67 -3.67 -4.20
CA ILE A 115 12.33 -4.79 -3.32
C ILE A 115 13.62 -5.39 -2.75
N ASN A 116 13.64 -5.68 -1.45
CA ASN A 116 14.80 -6.21 -0.73
C ASN A 116 16.09 -5.36 -0.73
N HIS A 117 16.05 -4.13 -1.24
CA HIS A 117 17.22 -3.23 -1.31
C HIS A 117 17.02 -1.91 -0.56
N PHE A 118 16.06 -1.85 0.37
CA PHE A 118 15.84 -0.70 1.23
C PHE A 118 15.93 -1.07 2.71
N ASN A 119 16.35 -0.11 3.53
CA ASN A 119 16.29 -0.23 4.99
C ASN A 119 14.99 0.39 5.48
N ILE A 120 14.08 -0.44 6.01
CA ILE A 120 12.79 -0.01 6.55
C ILE A 120 12.91 1.04 7.67
N ASN A 121 14.06 1.14 8.33
CA ASN A 121 14.28 2.12 9.39
C ASN A 121 14.58 3.54 8.89
N ASP A 122 14.99 3.66 7.62
CA ASP A 122 15.42 4.93 7.02
C ASP A 122 14.31 5.57 6.16
N ILE A 123 13.12 4.96 6.16
CA ILE A 123 12.00 5.37 5.33
C ILE A 123 10.95 6.12 6.16
N CYS A 124 10.44 7.20 5.57
CA CYS A 124 9.25 7.93 6.02
C CYS A 124 8.22 7.90 4.88
N ILE A 125 7.01 7.43 5.16
CA ILE A 125 5.87 7.38 4.24
C ILE A 125 4.69 8.03 4.97
N PRO A 126 4.56 9.36 4.91
CA PRO A 126 3.33 10.04 5.29
C PRO A 126 2.15 9.57 4.43
N GLU A 127 0.93 9.75 4.93
CA GLU A 127 -0.26 9.65 4.08
C GLU A 127 -0.16 10.53 2.83
N ARG A 128 -0.81 10.12 1.75
CA ARG A 128 -0.76 10.67 0.38
C ARG A 128 0.64 10.69 -0.26
N THR A 129 1.55 9.83 0.20
CA THR A 129 2.81 9.55 -0.50
C THR A 129 2.61 8.39 -1.46
N LEU A 130 2.94 8.59 -2.74
CA LEU A 130 2.99 7.47 -3.69
C LEU A 130 4.33 6.74 -3.56
N VAL A 131 4.28 5.46 -3.22
CA VAL A 131 5.47 4.63 -3.06
C VAL A 131 5.52 3.59 -4.16
N ARG A 132 6.46 3.72 -5.09
CA ARG A 132 6.70 2.75 -6.14
C ARG A 132 7.80 1.78 -5.73
N ILE A 133 7.53 0.49 -5.81
CA ILE A 133 8.44 -0.58 -5.38
C ILE A 133 8.65 -1.53 -6.56
N GLU A 134 9.86 -1.52 -7.11
CA GLU A 134 10.28 -2.33 -8.27
C GLU A 134 10.99 -3.61 -7.81
N LYS A 135 10.78 -4.71 -8.56
CA LYS A 135 11.53 -5.95 -8.37
C LYS A 135 12.83 -5.98 -9.16
#